data_AF-A0A6P2ASH1-F1
#
_entry.id   AF-A0A6P2ASH1-F1
#
_cell.length_a   1.000
_cell.length_b   1.000
_cell.length_c   1.000
_cell.angle_alpha   90.00
_cell.angle_beta   90.00
_cell.angle_gamma   90.00
#
_symmetry.space_group_name_H-M   'P 1'
#
loop_
_entity.id
_entity.type
_entity.pdbx_description
1 polymer ?
#
loop_
_entity_poly.entity_id
_entity_poly.type
_entity_poly.pdbx_seq_one_letter_code
_entity_poly.pdbx_strand_id
1 'polypeptide(L)'
;MERILKKGAGWRLGWQPQGGAFPALVGGEDWAVELTAAEWGDFCRLLAQLGEAIAQIAPELMPEEQLNCAVECETLWLEADGTAAAYGLRLILNSGRRAEGNWPPEAVAGLQQGAQMLTVF
;
A
#
# COMPACT_ATOMS: atom_id res chain seq x y z
N MET A 1 -22.60 -8.11 -1.04
CA MET A 1 -21.74 -7.23 -0.23
C MET A 1 -21.72 -5.87 -0.92
N GLU A 2 -21.91 -4.78 -0.19
CA GLU A 2 -21.96 -3.42 -0.76
C GLU A 2 -20.57 -2.87 -1.03
N ARG A 3 -20.48 -1.79 -1.82
CA ARG A 3 -19.23 -1.08 -2.08
C ARG A 3 -18.65 -0.54 -0.78
N ILE A 4 -17.37 -0.79 -0.53
CA ILE A 4 -16.64 -0.30 0.64
C ILE A 4 -15.64 0.76 0.16
N LEU A 5 -15.56 1.88 0.90
CA LEU A 5 -14.52 2.90 0.73
C LEU A 5 -14.02 3.29 2.12
N LYS A 6 -12.73 3.06 2.36
CA LYS A 6 -11.99 3.54 3.53
C LYS A 6 -11.09 4.68 3.10
N LYS A 7 -10.96 5.71 3.93
CA LYS A 7 -10.10 6.86 3.67
C LYS A 7 -9.59 7.46 4.98
N GLY A 8 -8.45 8.11 4.91
CA GLY A 8 -7.86 8.92 5.96
C GLY A 8 -7.05 10.06 5.35
N ALA A 9 -6.20 10.70 6.15
CA ALA A 9 -5.31 11.75 5.65
C ALA A 9 -4.35 11.17 4.60
N GLY A 10 -4.44 11.64 3.35
CA GLY A 10 -3.52 11.25 2.28
C GLY A 10 -3.68 9.83 1.75
N TRP A 11 -4.72 9.07 2.11
CA TRP A 11 -4.94 7.72 1.57
C TRP A 11 -6.42 7.35 1.43
N ARG A 12 -6.70 6.46 0.46
CA ARG A 12 -8.00 5.81 0.28
C ARG A 12 -7.85 4.41 -0.27
N LEU A 13 -8.73 3.52 0.17
CA LEU A 13 -8.81 2.12 -0.25
C LEU A 13 -10.28 1.76 -0.52
N GLY A 14 -10.54 1.13 -1.65
CA GLY A 14 -11.89 0.77 -2.06
C GLY A 14 -12.02 -0.69 -2.48
N TRP A 15 -13.22 -1.25 -2.26
CA TRP A 15 -13.60 -2.55 -2.78
C TRP A 15 -15.04 -2.53 -3.30
N GLN A 16 -15.24 -2.96 -4.54
CA GLN A 16 -16.53 -3.10 -5.19
C GLN A 16 -16.70 -4.56 -5.64
N PRO A 17 -17.51 -5.37 -4.93
CA PRO A 17 -17.71 -6.79 -5.26
C PRO A 17 -18.23 -7.08 -6.68
N GLN A 18 -18.91 -6.10 -7.30
CA GLN A 18 -19.40 -6.16 -8.68
C GLN A 18 -18.59 -5.24 -9.62
N GLY A 19 -17.34 -4.96 -9.30
CA GLY A 19 -16.46 -4.04 -10.05
C GLY A 19 -15.87 -4.61 -11.34
N GLY A 20 -16.29 -5.82 -11.76
CA GLY A 20 -15.79 -6.46 -12.97
C GLY A 20 -14.30 -6.76 -12.87
N ALA A 21 -13.52 -6.30 -13.86
CA ALA A 21 -12.09 -6.56 -13.96
C ALA A 21 -11.25 -5.86 -12.88
N PHE A 22 -11.71 -4.71 -12.36
CA PHE A 22 -10.97 -3.89 -11.40
C PHE A 22 -11.82 -3.61 -10.15
N PRO A 23 -12.02 -4.61 -9.27
CA PRO A 23 -12.88 -4.45 -8.10
C PRO A 23 -12.24 -3.65 -6.96
N ALA A 24 -10.91 -3.47 -6.96
CA ALA A 24 -10.19 -2.78 -5.89
C ALA A 24 -9.75 -1.38 -6.30
N LEU A 25 -9.48 -0.51 -5.33
CA LEU A 25 -8.93 0.82 -5.55
C LEU A 25 -7.90 1.15 -4.47
N VAL A 26 -6.76 1.70 -4.88
CA VAL A 26 -5.79 2.35 -4.00
C VAL A 26 -5.63 3.80 -4.45
N GLY A 27 -5.33 4.71 -3.52
CA GLY A 27 -5.08 6.09 -3.89
C GLY A 27 -4.50 6.93 -2.76
N GLY A 28 -3.86 8.02 -3.16
CA GLY A 28 -3.46 9.11 -2.27
C GLY A 28 -4.54 10.20 -2.21
N GLU A 29 -4.11 11.41 -1.85
CA GLU A 29 -4.97 12.60 -1.78
C GLU A 29 -5.59 12.93 -3.16
N ASP A 30 -4.74 13.12 -4.17
CA ASP A 30 -5.15 13.64 -5.48
C ASP A 30 -5.16 12.60 -6.61
N TRP A 31 -4.83 11.35 -6.29
CA TRP A 31 -4.73 10.27 -7.29
C TRP A 31 -5.40 8.99 -6.80
N ALA A 32 -5.81 8.14 -7.74
CA ALA A 32 -6.25 6.78 -7.47
C ALA A 32 -6.07 5.92 -8.70
N VAL A 33 -5.85 4.63 -8.47
CA VAL A 33 -5.81 3.61 -9.51
C VAL A 33 -6.64 2.42 -9.06
N GLU A 34 -7.42 1.86 -9.98
CA GLU A 34 -8.15 0.63 -9.74
C GLU A 34 -7.23 -0.58 -9.94
N LEU A 35 -7.40 -1.61 -9.13
CA LEU A 35 -6.62 -2.83 -9.16
C LEU A 35 -7.53 -4.02 -9.47
N THR A 36 -6.98 -5.01 -10.17
CA THR A 36 -7.56 -6.35 -10.22
C THR A 36 -7.59 -6.98 -8.82
N ALA A 37 -8.39 -8.03 -8.63
CA ALA A 37 -8.40 -8.77 -7.37
C ALA A 37 -7.03 -9.41 -7.04
N ALA A 38 -6.28 -9.82 -8.07
CA ALA A 38 -4.94 -10.38 -7.90
C ALA A 38 -3.94 -9.31 -7.45
N GLU A 39 -3.91 -8.15 -8.13
CA GLU A 39 -3.07 -7.01 -7.73
C GLU A 39 -3.41 -6.51 -6.32
N TRP A 40 -4.69 -6.53 -5.93
CA TRP A 40 -5.11 -6.22 -4.56
C TRP A 40 -4.54 -7.20 -3.53
N GLY A 41 -4.63 -8.49 -3.81
CA GLY A 41 -4.07 -9.53 -2.93
C GLY A 41 -2.55 -9.39 -2.78
N ASP A 42 -1.85 -9.15 -3.89
CA ASP A 42 -0.40 -8.89 -3.88
C ASP A 42 -0.06 -7.61 -3.13
N PHE A 43 -0.82 -6.53 -3.32
CA PHE A 43 -0.63 -5.26 -2.63
C PHE A 43 -0.73 -5.44 -1.11
N CYS A 44 -1.81 -6.07 -0.63
CA CYS A 44 -2.00 -6.32 0.80
C CYS A 44 -0.87 -7.18 1.39
N ARG A 45 -0.49 -8.27 0.69
CA ARG A 45 0.56 -9.18 1.12
C ARG A 45 1.91 -8.48 1.21
N LEU A 46 2.31 -7.77 0.16
CA LEU A 46 3.59 -7.08 0.10
C LEU A 46 3.65 -5.88 1.05
N LEU A 47 2.56 -5.13 1.21
CA LEU A 47 2.48 -4.04 2.20
C LEU A 47 2.67 -4.54 3.63
N ALA A 48 2.05 -5.68 3.98
CA ALA A 48 2.23 -6.30 5.29
C ALA A 48 3.66 -6.81 5.48
N GLN A 49 4.22 -7.49 4.48
CA GLN A 49 5.60 -7.99 4.51
C GLN A 49 6.62 -6.86 4.70
N LEU A 50 6.46 -5.74 3.99
CA LEU A 50 7.33 -4.58 4.10
C LEU A 50 7.22 -3.92 5.48
N GLY A 51 5.99 -3.75 5.98
CA GLY A 51 5.76 -3.20 7.32
C GLY A 51 6.35 -4.07 8.43
N GLU A 52 6.23 -5.39 8.33
CA GLU A 52 6.84 -6.34 9.27
C GLU A 52 8.37 -6.29 9.21
N ALA A 53 8.96 -6.28 8.02
CA ALA A 53 10.42 -6.19 7.85
C ALA A 53 10.99 -4.91 8.48
N ILE A 54 10.35 -3.76 8.25
CA ILE A 54 10.76 -2.48 8.84
C ILE A 54 10.60 -2.53 10.37
N ALA A 55 9.50 -3.07 10.88
CA ALA A 55 9.28 -3.17 12.32
C ALA A 55 10.31 -4.08 13.03
N GLN A 56 10.80 -5.12 12.35
CA GLN A 56 11.83 -6.01 12.89
C GLN A 56 13.20 -5.36 12.97
N ILE A 57 13.57 -4.50 12.02
CA ILE A 57 14.87 -3.80 12.03
C ILE A 57 14.85 -2.51 12.84
N ALA A 58 13.67 -1.88 13.03
CA ALA A 58 13.52 -0.58 13.69
C ALA A 58 14.23 -0.46 15.06
N PRO A 59 14.23 -1.47 15.95
CA PRO A 59 14.93 -1.39 17.24
C PRO A 59 16.46 -1.26 17.13
N GLU A 60 17.03 -1.67 16.00
CA GLU A 60 18.47 -1.66 15.74
C GLU A 60 18.94 -0.35 15.07
N LEU A 61 18.00 0.52 14.68
CA LEU A 61 18.29 1.76 13.96
C LEU A 61 18.31 2.96 14.91
N MET A 62 19.21 3.90 14.64
CA MET A 62 19.12 5.22 15.24
C MET A 62 17.90 5.97 14.68
N PRO A 63 17.25 6.87 15.43
CA PRO A 63 16.08 7.62 14.96
C PRO A 63 16.29 8.38 13.64
N GLU A 64 17.50 8.88 13.41
CA GLU A 64 17.92 9.61 12.21
C GLU A 64 18.33 8.71 11.02
N GLU A 65 18.50 7.41 11.27
CA GLU A 65 18.98 6.46 10.28
C GLU A 65 17.95 6.32 9.15
N GLN A 66 18.41 6.51 7.91
CA GLN A 66 17.57 6.35 6.74
C GLN A 66 17.50 4.87 6.34
N LEU A 67 16.32 4.44 5.92
CA LEU A 67 16.07 3.15 5.30
C LEU A 67 15.48 3.35 3.92
N ASN A 68 15.85 2.42 3.04
CA ASN A 68 15.21 2.20 1.76
C ASN A 68 14.97 0.69 1.64
N CYS A 69 13.72 0.27 1.70
CA CYS A 69 13.34 -1.14 1.69
C CYS A 69 12.31 -1.36 0.58
N ALA A 70 12.59 -2.31 -0.32
CA ALA A 70 11.69 -2.64 -1.41
C ALA A 70 11.28 -4.12 -1.38
N VAL A 71 10.05 -4.39 -1.81
CA VAL A 71 9.51 -5.73 -2.03
C VAL A 71 8.75 -5.75 -3.35
N GLU A 72 8.83 -6.86 -4.08
CA GLU A 72 8.21 -6.96 -5.40
C GLU A 72 7.64 -8.35 -5.70
N CYS A 73 6.73 -8.39 -6.65
CA CYS A 73 6.29 -9.58 -7.35
C CYS A 73 6.07 -9.25 -8.84
N GLU A 74 5.48 -10.19 -9.58
CA GLU A 74 5.19 -10.01 -11.00
C GLU A 74 4.25 -8.83 -11.29
N THR A 75 3.27 -8.57 -10.40
CA THR A 75 2.22 -7.59 -10.65
C THR A 75 2.57 -6.18 -10.16
N LEU A 76 3.38 -6.06 -9.11
CA LEU A 76 3.71 -4.77 -8.51
C LEU A 76 5.00 -4.77 -7.70
N TRP A 77 5.50 -3.57 -7.45
CA TRP A 77 6.65 -3.25 -6.62
C TRP A 77 6.24 -2.19 -5.58
N LEU A 78 6.71 -2.35 -4.35
CA LEU A 78 6.54 -1.39 -3.25
C LEU A 78 7.90 -1.01 -2.66
N GLU A 79 8.07 0.26 -2.33
CA GLU A 79 9.26 0.76 -1.63
C GLU A 79 8.87 1.68 -0.49
N ALA A 80 9.51 1.46 0.66
CA ALA A 80 9.53 2.37 1.78
C ALA A 80 10.85 3.17 1.77
N ASP A 81 10.73 4.48 1.91
CA ASP A 81 11.88 5.42 1.90
C ASP A 81 11.69 6.47 3.01
N GLY A 82 12.67 6.60 3.91
CA GLY A 82 12.64 7.52 5.04
C GLY A 82 13.27 6.93 6.29
N THR A 83 12.71 7.18 7.47
CA THR A 83 13.17 6.54 8.72
C THR A 83 12.19 5.46 9.17
N ALA A 84 12.61 4.57 10.08
CA ALA A 84 11.72 3.56 10.64
C ALA A 84 10.46 4.14 11.31
N ALA A 85 10.55 5.37 11.84
CA ALA A 85 9.42 6.08 12.44
C ALA A 85 8.55 6.84 11.42
N ALA A 86 9.11 7.23 10.28
CA ALA A 86 8.44 8.03 9.26
C ALA A 86 9.04 7.76 7.88
N TYR A 87 8.43 6.83 7.14
CA TYR A 87 8.77 6.51 5.77
C TYR A 87 7.58 6.74 4.84
N GLY A 88 7.85 7.29 3.65
CA GLY A 88 6.88 7.31 2.56
C GLY A 88 6.80 5.95 1.90
N LEU A 89 5.75 5.73 1.10
CA LEU A 89 5.56 4.50 0.34
C LEU A 89 5.40 4.81 -1.15
N ARG A 90 6.11 4.09 -2.01
CA ARG A 90 5.94 4.14 -3.47
C ARG A 90 5.37 2.82 -3.96
N LEU A 91 4.55 2.89 -5.01
CA LEU A 91 3.95 1.76 -5.71
C LEU A 91 4.23 1.89 -7.20
N ILE A 92 4.65 0.80 -7.81
CA ILE A 92 4.69 0.64 -9.27
C ILE A 92 3.87 -0.61 -9.63
N LEU A 93 2.86 -0.45 -10.49
CA LEU A 93 2.15 -1.59 -11.09
C LEU A 93 2.87 -2.02 -12.37
N ASN A 94 3.26 -3.29 -12.43
CA ASN A 94 4.03 -3.88 -13.53
C ASN A 94 3.13 -4.56 -14.58
N SER A 95 1.87 -4.84 -14.22
CA SER A 95 0.86 -5.48 -15.06
C SER A 95 -0.24 -4.52 -15.55
N GLY A 96 -0.97 -4.95 -16.58
CA GLY A 96 -2.15 -4.24 -17.07
C GLY A 96 -1.85 -2.83 -17.59
N ARG A 97 -2.64 -1.84 -17.14
CA ARG A 97 -2.50 -0.42 -17.57
C ARG A 97 -1.21 0.21 -17.07
N ARG A 98 -0.61 -0.34 -16.01
CA ARG A 98 0.51 0.21 -15.23
C ARG A 98 0.23 1.59 -14.67
N ALA A 99 0.80 1.87 -13.51
CA ALA A 99 0.68 3.16 -12.84
C ALA A 99 1.76 3.27 -11.78
N GLU A 100 2.06 4.51 -11.43
CA GLU A 100 2.90 4.82 -10.27
C GLU A 100 2.06 5.60 -9.27
N GLY A 101 2.26 5.29 -8.00
CA GLY A 101 1.58 5.89 -6.88
C GLY A 101 2.56 6.16 -5.76
N ASN A 102 2.28 7.18 -4.96
CA ASN A 102 3.04 7.46 -3.76
C ASN A 102 2.14 7.95 -2.62
N TRP A 103 2.56 7.64 -1.40
CA TRP A 103 1.97 8.09 -0.16
C TRP A 103 3.04 8.74 0.71
N PRO A 104 2.75 9.92 1.30
CA PRO A 104 3.65 10.54 2.26
C PRO A 104 3.64 9.79 3.60
N PRO A 105 4.65 9.98 4.47
CA PRO A 105 4.78 9.22 5.72
C PRO A 105 3.54 9.21 6.61
N GLU A 106 2.85 10.35 6.72
CA GLU A 106 1.64 10.51 7.53
C GLU A 106 0.46 9.62 7.07
N ALA A 107 0.47 9.18 5.81
CA ALA A 107 -0.58 8.36 5.23
C ALA A 107 -0.34 6.85 5.42
N VAL A 108 0.92 6.42 5.58
CA VAL A 108 1.32 5.01 5.49
C VAL A 108 0.70 4.16 6.60
N ALA A 109 0.71 4.64 7.85
CA ALA A 109 0.11 3.89 8.98
C ALA A 109 -1.39 3.65 8.78
N GLY A 110 -2.11 4.68 8.31
CA GLY A 110 -3.54 4.56 8.01
C GLY A 110 -3.81 3.65 6.81
N LEU A 111 -2.98 3.72 5.77
CA LEU A 111 -3.03 2.84 4.60
C LEU A 111 -2.87 1.36 5.01
N GLN A 112 -1.85 1.05 5.84
CA GLN A 112 -1.61 -0.31 6.35
C GLN A 112 -2.81 -0.84 7.14
N GLN A 113 -3.34 -0.03 8.06
CA GLN A 113 -4.52 -0.39 8.85
C GLN A 113 -5.75 -0.59 7.95
N GLY A 114 -5.95 0.30 6.97
CA GLY A 114 -7.06 0.21 6.03
C GLY A 114 -6.99 -1.04 5.15
N ALA A 115 -5.79 -1.43 4.71
CA ALA A 115 -5.58 -2.64 3.92
C ALA A 115 -5.92 -3.89 4.73
N GLN A 116 -5.47 -3.98 5.99
CA GLN A 116 -5.80 -5.09 6.89
C GLN A 116 -7.32 -5.25 7.09
N MET A 117 -8.08 -4.16 7.17
CA MET A 117 -9.54 -4.21 7.30
C MET A 117 -10.27 -4.74 6.05
N LEU A 118 -9.65 -4.64 4.87
CA LEU A 118 -10.22 -5.05 3.59
C LEU A 118 -9.75 -6.44 3.14
N THR A 119 -8.75 -7.03 3.81
CA THR A 119 -8.26 -8.41 3.55
C THR A 119 -9.17 -9.50 4.18
N VAL A 120 -10.19 -9.13 4.96
CA VAL A 120 -11.08 -10.07 5.68
C VAL A 120 -12.27 -10.55 4.82
N PHE A 121 -12.25 -10.32 3.50
CA PHE A 121 -13.37 -10.62 2.60
C PHE A 121 -13.03 -11.63 1.52
#